data_AF-A0A9P6ISU4-F1
#
_entry.id   AF-A0A9P6ISU4-F1
#
_cell.length_a   1.000
_cell.length_b   1.000
_cell.length_c   1.000
_cell.angle_alpha   90.00
_cell.angle_beta   90.00
_cell.angle_gamma   90.00
#
_symmetry.space_group_name_H-M   'P 1'
#
loop_
_entity.id
_entity.type
_entity.pdbx_description
1 polymer ?
#
loop_
_entity_poly.entity_id
_entity_poly.type
_entity_poly.pdbx_seq_one_letter_code
_entity_poly.pdbx_strand_id
1 'polypeptide(L)' 'DLAPVMTGKVTMKYFRNYIKTWSAYKNYCEKHPGRPDIVDVTIDTLMEEENLKDDDEVEITWPTVVIFGENDS' A
#
# COMPACT_ATOMS: atom_id res chain seq x y z
N ASP A 1 -25.28 -3.00 -3.98
CA ASP A 1 -24.18 -3.98 -4.06
C ASP A 1 -22.85 -3.30 -3.82
N LEU A 2 -22.11 -3.76 -2.82
CA LEU A 2 -20.74 -3.30 -2.58
C LEU A 2 -19.83 -3.98 -3.61
N ALA A 3 -18.92 -3.22 -4.22
CA ALA A 3 -17.89 -3.77 -5.09
C ALA A 3 -17.09 -4.86 -4.34
N PRO A 4 -16.58 -5.90 -5.02
CA PRO A 4 -15.76 -6.89 -4.36
C PRO A 4 -14.51 -6.22 -3.79
N VAL A 5 -14.15 -6.57 -2.57
CA VAL A 5 -12.96 -6.05 -1.88
C VAL A 5 -12.12 -7.21 -1.35
N MET A 6 -10.82 -7.01 -1.28
CA MET A 6 -9.92 -7.86 -0.51
C MET A 6 -9.50 -7.12 0.76
N THR A 7 -9.66 -7.76 1.91
CA THR A 7 -9.31 -7.18 3.21
C THR A 7 -8.30 -8.08 3.93
N GLY A 8 -7.38 -7.48 4.67
CA GLY A 8 -6.42 -8.19 5.49
C GLY A 8 -5.90 -7.33 6.64
N LYS A 9 -5.45 -7.99 7.72
CA LYS A 9 -4.73 -7.35 8.82
C LYS A 9 -3.24 -7.50 8.61
N VAL A 10 -2.51 -6.39 8.71
CA VAL A 10 -1.06 -6.36 8.56
C VAL A 10 -0.45 -5.38 9.55
N THR A 11 0.80 -5.58 9.93
CA THR A 11 1.51 -4.60 10.74
C THR A 11 1.84 -3.34 9.93
N MET A 12 2.00 -2.19 10.58
CA MET A 12 2.45 -0.95 9.92
C MET A 12 3.79 -1.14 9.18
N LYS A 13 4.71 -1.92 9.75
CA LYS A 13 5.96 -2.31 9.09
C LYS A 13 5.73 -3.09 7.79
N TYR A 14 4.79 -4.02 7.79
CA TYR A 14 4.44 -4.75 6.57
C TYR A 14 3.82 -3.80 5.53
N PHE A 15 2.89 -2.95 5.95
CA PHE A 15 2.24 -1.97 5.08
C PHE A 15 3.26 -1.03 4.42
N ARG A 16 4.22 -0.49 5.19
CA ARG A 16 5.34 0.32 4.67
C ARG A 16 6.08 -0.39 3.54
N ASN A 17 6.48 -1.65 3.77
CA ASN A 17 7.22 -2.44 2.78
C ASN A 17 6.36 -2.77 1.55
N TYR A 18 5.07 -3.02 1.74
CA TYR A 18 4.14 -3.26 0.65
C TYR A 18 4.04 -2.05 -0.29
N ILE A 19 3.92 -0.82 0.22
CA ILE A 19 3.87 0.40 -0.62
C ILE A 19 5.18 0.58 -1.42
N LYS A 20 6.34 0.21 -0.86
CA LYS A 20 7.62 0.23 -1.59
C LYS A 20 7.72 -0.77 -2.74
N THR A 21 6.76 -1.68 -2.90
CA THR A 21 6.68 -2.56 -4.08
C THR A 21 6.01 -1.90 -5.29
N TRP A 22 5.40 -0.73 -5.11
CA TRP A 22 4.64 -0.08 -6.17
C TRP A 22 5.55 0.46 -7.28
N SER A 23 5.12 0.29 -8.52
CA SER A 23 5.83 0.85 -9.69
C SER A 23 5.98 2.37 -9.60
N ALA A 24 4.99 3.06 -9.03
CA ALA A 24 5.04 4.50 -8.79
C ALA A 24 6.16 4.90 -7.83
N TYR A 25 6.39 4.13 -6.76
CA TYR A 25 7.50 4.34 -5.83
C TYR A 25 8.84 4.25 -6.56
N LYS A 26 9.06 3.16 -7.31
CA LYS A 26 10.27 2.97 -8.12
C LYS A 26 10.50 4.16 -9.06
N ASN A 27 9.48 4.53 -9.83
CA ASN A 27 9.55 5.65 -10.78
C ASN A 27 9.85 7.00 -10.08
N TYR A 28 9.33 7.21 -8.87
CA TYR A 28 9.59 8.42 -8.10
C TYR A 28 11.05 8.50 -7.65
N CYS A 29 11.58 7.42 -7.07
CA CYS A 29 12.96 7.36 -6.60
C CYS A 29 13.97 7.56 -7.75
N GLU A 30 13.72 6.98 -8.91
CA GLU A 30 14.57 7.16 -10.11
C GLU A 30 14.59 8.63 -10.58
N LYS A 31 13.45 9.33 -10.51
CA LYS A 31 13.35 10.75 -10.89
C LYS A 31 13.92 11.70 -9.82
N HIS A 32 14.03 11.25 -8.58
CA HIS A 32 14.39 12.08 -7.44
C HIS A 32 15.44 11.42 -6.52
N PRO A 33 16.64 11.05 -7.02
CA PRO A 33 17.61 10.21 -6.30
C PRO A 33 18.24 10.86 -5.06
N GLY A 34 18.12 12.19 -4.90
CA GLY A 34 18.64 12.92 -3.73
C GLY A 34 17.57 13.30 -2.70
N ARG A 35 16.31 12.90 -2.91
CA ARG A 35 15.24 13.17 -1.95
C ARG A 35 15.15 12.06 -0.91
N PRO A 36 14.66 12.36 0.31
CA PRO A 36 14.29 11.33 1.27
C PRO A 36 13.34 10.30 0.65
N ASP A 37 13.36 9.07 1.16
CA ASP A 37 12.43 8.02 0.76
C ASP A 37 10.99 8.48 1.05
N ILE A 38 10.21 8.65 -0.02
CA ILE A 38 8.87 9.23 0.09
C ILE A 38 7.91 8.35 0.88
N VAL A 39 8.09 7.03 0.85
CA VAL A 39 7.24 6.10 1.62
C VAL A 39 7.61 6.19 3.08
N ASP A 40 8.89 6.25 3.42
CA ASP A 40 9.31 6.41 4.82
C ASP A 40 8.78 7.72 5.40
N VAL A 41 8.97 8.84 4.70
CA VAL A 41 8.44 10.14 5.13
C VAL A 41 6.93 10.09 5.35
N THR A 42 6.19 9.51 4.40
CA THR A 42 4.72 9.45 4.47
C THR A 42 4.24 8.56 5.62
N ILE A 43 4.82 7.37 5.77
CA ILE A 43 4.40 6.41 6.80
C ILE A 43 4.83 6.89 8.19
N ASP A 44 6.01 7.49 8.33
CA ASP A 44 6.46 8.06 9.61
C ASP A 44 5.53 9.18 10.07
N THR A 45 5.14 10.09 9.17
CA THR A 45 4.16 11.15 9.49
C THR A 45 2.80 10.57 9.89
N LEU A 46 2.28 9.59 9.13
CA LEU A 46 1.02 8.92 9.47
C LEU A 46 1.08 8.24 10.84
N MET A 47 2.17 7.56 11.15
CA MET A 47 2.35 6.86 12.42
C MET A 47 2.47 7.84 13.59
N GLU A 48 3.12 8.99 13.38
CA GLU A 48 3.21 10.05 14.39
C GLU A 48 1.84 10.68 14.66
N GLU A 49 1.08 11.02 13.61
CA GLU A 49 -0.25 11.64 13.73
C GLU A 49 -1.27 10.73 14.42
N GLU A 50 -1.23 9.43 14.13
CA GLU A 50 -2.16 8.43 14.67
C GLU A 50 -1.62 7.71 15.92
N ASN A 51 -0.42 8.09 16.40
CA ASN A 51 0.28 7.47 17.53
C ASN A 51 0.41 5.93 17.39
N LEU A 52 0.76 5.49 16.18
CA LEU A 52 0.97 4.08 15.82
C LEU A 52 2.46 3.70 15.92
N LYS A 53 2.70 2.39 16.05
CA LYS A 53 4.01 1.75 16.08
C LYS A 53 4.10 0.69 14.99
N ASP A 54 5.33 0.28 14.68
CA ASP A 54 5.62 -0.65 13.59
C ASP A 54 4.88 -1.99 13.72
N ASP A 55 4.70 -2.46 14.95
CA ASP A 55 4.05 -3.74 15.27
C ASP A 55 2.54 -3.63 15.44
N ASP A 56 1.97 -2.42 15.39
CA ASP A 56 0.52 -2.24 15.45
C ASP A 56 -0.12 -2.77 14.16
N GLU A 57 -1.21 -3.53 14.32
CA GLU A 57 -1.97 -4.08 13.20
C GLU A 57 -3.02 -3.09 12.70
N VAL A 58 -3.06 -2.93 11.37
CA VAL A 58 -4.08 -2.15 10.67
C VAL A 58 -4.87 -3.05 9.72
N GLU A 59 -6.15 -2.75 9.57
CA GLU A 59 -7.02 -3.39 8.58
C GLU A 59 -6.92 -2.62 7.25
N ILE A 60 -6.43 -3.30 6.22
CA ILE A 60 -6.28 -2.73 4.87
C ILE A 60 -7.31 -3.36 3.96
N THR A 61 -8.04 -2.53 3.22
CA THR A 61 -9.04 -2.95 2.23
C THR A 61 -8.66 -2.44 0.85
N TRP A 62 -8.56 -3.34 -0.12
CA TRP A 62 -8.33 -3.05 -1.53
C TRP A 62 -9.61 -3.25 -2.34
N PRO A 63 -10.03 -2.27 -3.16
CA PRO A 63 -11.07 -2.51 -4.15
C PRO A 63 -10.56 -3.49 -5.20
N THR A 64 -11.37 -4.50 -5.50
CA THR A 64 -11.02 -5.56 -6.44
C THR A 64 -11.83 -5.40 -7.72
N VAL A 65 -11.18 -5.63 -8.86
CA VAL A 65 -11.84 -5.69 -10.16
C VAL A 65 -11.65 -7.10 -10.72
N VAL A 66 -12.74 -7.77 -11.06
CA VAL A 66 -12.73 -9.10 -11.67
C VAL A 66 -13.47 -9.02 -13.01
N ILE A 67 -12.80 -9.47 -14.06
CA ILE A 67 -13.36 -9.55 -15.41
C ILE A 67 -13.34 -11.03 -15.81
N PHE A 68 -14.53 -11.61 -15.98
CA PHE A 68 -14.68 -12.97 -16.49
C PHE A 68 -14.86 -12.92 -18.00
N GLY A 69 -14.26 -13.89 -18.71
CA GLY A 69 -14.48 -14.13 -20.12
C GLY A 69 -14.76 -15.61 -20.33
N GLU A 70 -15.76 -15.92 -21.15
CA GLU A 70 -16.04 -17.26 -21.64
C GLU A 70 -15.43 -17.42 -23.03
N ASN A 71 -14.88 -18.59 -23.31
CA ASN A 71 -14.35 -18.91 -24.62
C ASN A 71 -15.34 -19.82 -25.36
N ASP A 72 -16.02 -19.29 -26.37
CA ASP A 72 -17.00 -20.01 -27.21
C ASP A 72 -16.34 -20.98 -28.23
N SER A 73 -15.10 -21.41 -27.99
CA SER A 73 -14.37 -22.33 -28.89
C SER A 73 -14.83 -23.78 -28.76
#